data_AF-A0A816HNW6-F1
#
_entry.id   AF-A0A816HNW6-F1
#
_cell.length_a   1.000
_cell.length_b   1.000
_cell.length_c   1.000
_cell.angle_alpha   90.00
_cell.angle_beta   90.00
_cell.angle_gamma   90.00
#
_symmetry.space_group_name_H-M   'P 1'
#
loop_
_entity.id
_entity.type
_entity.pdbx_description
1 polymer ?
#
loop_
_entity_poly.entity_id
_entity_poly.type
_entity_poly.pdbx_seq_one_letter_code
_entity_poly.pdbx_strand_id
1 'polypeptide(L)'
;RKQWSNPVEFFLTLVAFAVGLGNVWRFPYLCFKNGGGAFLIPYTLMLIFIGAPVFYLELTLGQFTSAGPLVVWKINPLLRGIGYASLATNCFLALYYNVLIAYCFYYLVASFQLIVPWSTCGNWWNTALCTDQKM
;
A
#
# COMPACT_ATOMS: atom_id res chain seq x y z
N ARG A 1 17.09 -12.04 19.61
CA ARG A 1 16.49 -11.38 18.42
C ARG A 1 17.39 -10.21 18.05
N LYS A 2 17.62 -9.91 16.77
CA LYS A 2 18.34 -8.68 16.38
C LYS A 2 17.45 -7.46 16.70
N GLN A 3 18.05 -6.44 17.31
CA GLN A 3 17.40 -5.16 17.59
C GLN A 3 17.74 -4.18 16.46
N TRP A 4 16.86 -3.21 16.23
CA TRP A 4 17.12 -2.10 15.32
C TRP A 4 18.34 -1.30 15.80
N SER A 5 19.21 -0.91 14.86
CA SER A 5 20.40 -0.10 15.13
C SER A 5 20.03 1.33 15.53
N ASN A 6 18.99 1.89 14.91
CA ASN A 6 18.55 3.26 15.16
C ASN A 6 17.01 3.36 15.22
N PRO A 7 16.42 4.08 16.20
CA PRO A 7 14.98 4.35 16.22
C PRO A 7 14.45 5.02 14.94
N VAL A 8 15.27 5.81 14.25
CA VAL A 8 14.90 6.45 12.98
C VAL A 8 14.71 5.41 11.87
N GLU A 9 15.52 4.36 11.80
CA GLU A 9 15.36 3.27 10.83
C GLU A 9 14.04 2.54 11.03
N PHE A 10 13.68 2.31 12.31
CA PHE A 10 12.39 1.72 12.65
C PHE A 10 11.23 2.62 12.21
N PHE A 11 11.29 3.91 12.53
CA PHE A 11 10.24 4.86 12.13
C PHE A 11 10.10 4.97 10.61
N LEU A 12 11.21 5.08 9.87
CA LEU A 12 11.18 5.14 8.41
C LEU A 12 10.62 3.85 7.79
N THR A 13 10.91 2.69 8.38
CA THR A 13 10.32 1.41 7.94
C THR A 13 8.80 1.42 8.13
N LEU A 14 8.30 1.95 9.25
CA LEU A 14 6.85 2.08 9.48
C LEU A 14 6.20 3.04 8.48
N VAL A 15 6.82 4.19 8.20
CA VAL A 15 6.32 5.15 7.22
C VAL A 15 6.31 4.54 5.81
N ALA A 16 7.38 3.84 5.42
CA ALA A 16 7.46 3.15 4.14
C ALA A 16 6.40 2.06 3.99
N PHE A 17 6.06 1.35 5.07
CA PHE A 17 4.98 0.38 5.07
C PHE A 17 3.58 1.02 5.01
N ALA A 18 3.39 2.16 5.67
CA ALA A 18 2.11 2.88 5.70
C ALA A 18 1.81 3.64 4.39
N VAL A 19 2.84 4.13 3.70
CA VAL A 19 2.69 4.90 2.46
C VAL A 19 2.84 3.99 1.24
N GLY A 20 1.71 3.66 0.60
CA GLY A 20 1.67 2.84 -0.61
C GLY A 20 0.95 3.49 -1.79
N LEU A 21 0.89 2.78 -2.94
CA LEU A 21 0.20 3.23 -4.17
C LEU A 21 -1.27 3.61 -3.92
N GLY A 22 -1.93 2.96 -2.96
CA GLY A 22 -3.30 3.29 -2.55
C GLY A 22 -3.44 4.75 -2.09
N ASN A 23 -2.43 5.32 -1.44
CA ASN A 23 -2.47 6.73 -1.03
C ASN A 23 -2.36 7.68 -2.23
N VAL A 24 -1.72 7.25 -3.31
CA VAL A 24 -1.49 8.06 -4.52
C VAL A 24 -2.74 8.19 -5.38
N TRP A 25 -3.48 7.09 -5.60
CA TRP A 25 -4.67 7.14 -6.49
C TRP A 25 -6.00 6.94 -5.76
N ARG A 26 -6.06 6.08 -4.74
CA ARG A 26 -7.35 5.65 -4.17
C ARG A 26 -7.90 6.71 -3.23
N PHE A 27 -7.02 7.31 -2.43
CA PHE A 27 -7.41 8.40 -1.54
C PHE A 27 -7.95 9.61 -2.33
N PRO A 28 -7.25 10.16 -3.34
CA PRO A 28 -7.80 11.25 -4.15
C PRO A 28 -9.10 10.87 -4.86
N TYR A 29 -9.18 9.66 -5.42
CA TYR A 29 -10.39 9.17 -6.09
C TYR A 29 -11.60 9.12 -5.14
N LEU A 30 -11.41 8.59 -3.92
CA LEU A 30 -12.47 8.52 -2.90
C LEU A 30 -12.85 9.91 -2.38
N CYS A 31 -11.88 10.80 -2.17
CA CYS A 31 -12.17 12.19 -1.80
C CYS A 31 -13.05 12.84 -2.87
N PHE A 32 -12.64 12.76 -4.14
CA PHE A 32 -13.40 13.35 -5.24
C PHE A 32 -14.82 12.79 -5.33
N LYS A 33 -14.98 11.47 -5.24
CA LYS A 33 -16.29 10.81 -5.33
C LYS A 33 -17.22 11.14 -4.15
N ASN A 34 -16.67 11.38 -2.95
CA ASN A 34 -17.44 11.52 -1.71
C ASN A 34 -17.53 12.97 -1.21
N GLY A 35 -17.64 13.95 -2.12
CA GLY A 35 -17.84 15.36 -1.73
C GLY A 35 -16.55 16.14 -1.45
N GLY A 36 -15.43 15.71 -2.03
CA GLY A 36 -14.14 16.41 -1.99
C GLY A 36 -13.63 16.60 -0.57
N GLY A 37 -13.49 17.86 -0.15
CA GLY A 37 -13.02 18.21 1.19
C GLY A 37 -13.93 17.75 2.33
N ALA A 38 -15.24 17.56 2.08
CA ALA A 38 -16.16 17.08 3.11
C ALA A 38 -15.83 15.65 3.59
N PHE A 39 -15.26 14.82 2.70
CA PHE A 39 -14.82 13.45 3.03
C PHE A 39 -13.71 13.42 4.09
N LEU A 40 -12.93 14.51 4.23
CA LEU A 40 -11.83 14.58 5.20
C LEU A 40 -12.31 14.55 6.65
N ILE A 41 -13.54 15.01 6.91
CA ILE A 41 -14.12 15.01 8.27
C ILE A 41 -14.34 13.58 8.77
N PRO A 42 -15.16 12.73 8.12
CA PRO A 42 -15.31 11.34 8.55
C PRO A 42 -14.00 10.54 8.43
N TYR A 43 -13.14 10.86 7.46
CA TYR A 43 -11.83 10.21 7.32
C TYR A 43 -10.94 10.44 8.55
N THR A 44 -10.80 11.69 9.00
CA THR A 44 -9.97 12.01 10.18
C THR A 44 -10.56 11.46 11.47
N LEU A 45 -11.89 11.48 11.64
CA LEU A 45 -12.56 10.86 12.79
C LEU A 45 -12.29 9.35 12.84
N MET A 46 -12.49 8.63 11.73
CA MET A 46 -12.21 7.20 11.66
C MET A 46 -10.72 6.89 11.88
N LEU A 47 -9.83 7.75 11.38
CA LEU A 47 -8.39 7.62 11.61
C LEU A 47 -8.05 7.76 13.10
N ILE A 48 -8.62 8.72 13.81
CA ILE A 48 -8.32 8.96 15.23
C ILE A 48 -8.95 7.89 16.13
N PHE A 49 -10.19 7.49 15.88
CA PHE A 49 -10.93 6.58 16.76
C PHE A 49 -10.68 5.09 16.46
N ILE A 50 -10.34 4.73 15.22
CA ILE A 50 -10.16 3.34 14.82
C ILE A 50 -8.74 3.10 14.30
N GLY A 51 -8.29 3.90 13.33
CA GLY A 51 -6.99 3.69 12.67
C GLY A 51 -5.80 3.75 13.63
N ALA A 52 -5.66 4.86 14.36
CA ALA A 52 -4.55 5.10 15.28
C ALA A 52 -4.54 4.12 16.47
N PRO A 53 -5.67 3.81 17.14
CA PRO A 53 -5.69 2.82 18.22
C PRO A 53 -5.33 1.41 17.75
N VAL A 54 -5.83 0.97 16.59
CA VAL A 54 -5.50 -0.36 16.05
C VAL A 54 -4.03 -0.44 15.65
N PHE A 55 -3.49 0.60 15.00
CA PHE A 55 -2.08 0.66 14.64
C PHE A 55 -1.18 0.64 15.88
N TYR A 56 -1.51 1.43 16.91
CA TYR A 56 -0.77 1.45 18.16
C TYR A 56 -0.83 0.10 18.90
N LEU A 57 -2.01 -0.55 18.91
CA LEU A 57 -2.18 -1.89 19.50
C LEU A 57 -1.25 -2.91 18.83
N GLU A 58 -1.20 -2.94 17.49
CA GLU A 58 -0.35 -3.88 16.76
C GLU A 58 1.14 -3.65 17.03
N LEU A 59 1.58 -2.39 17.05
CA LEU A 59 2.96 -2.02 17.35
C LEU A 59 3.36 -2.41 18.78
N THR A 60 2.55 -2.05 19.77
CA THR A 60 2.82 -2.36 21.18
C THR A 60 2.81 -3.86 21.45
N LEU A 61 1.88 -4.60 20.84
CA LEU A 61 1.82 -6.05 20.94
C LEU A 61 3.06 -6.71 20.31
N GLY A 62 3.49 -6.23 19.14
CA GLY A 62 4.70 -6.71 18.46
C GLY A 62 6.00 -6.40 19.22
N GLN A 63 6.07 -5.25 19.87
CA GLN A 63 7.20 -4.85 20.73
C GLN A 63 7.23 -5.69 22.01
N PHE A 64 6.10 -5.81 22.72
CA PHE A 64 6.00 -6.50 24.01
C PHE A 64 6.28 -8.00 23.90
N THR A 65 5.64 -8.68 22.94
CA THR A 65 5.81 -10.12 22.77
C THR A 65 7.12 -10.49 22.08
N SER A 66 7.69 -9.54 21.35
CA SER A 66 8.83 -9.76 20.47
C SER A 66 8.70 -10.98 19.54
N ALA A 67 7.45 -11.33 19.18
CA ALA A 67 7.09 -12.51 18.44
C ALA A 67 6.50 -12.17 17.06
N GLY A 68 6.55 -13.14 16.14
CA GLY A 68 5.89 -13.02 14.83
C GLY A 68 4.37 -13.20 14.93
N PRO A 69 3.61 -12.86 13.87
CA PRO A 69 2.16 -12.84 13.86
C PRO A 69 1.48 -14.20 14.11
N LEU A 70 2.16 -15.33 13.87
CA LEU A 70 1.64 -16.66 14.25
C LEU A 70 1.84 -16.98 15.73
N VAL A 71 2.98 -16.53 16.29
CA VAL A 71 3.41 -16.88 17.65
C VAL A 71 2.80 -15.92 18.68
N VAL A 72 2.48 -14.69 18.27
CA VAL A 72 1.89 -13.66 19.13
C VAL A 72 0.57 -14.11 19.78
N TRP A 73 -0.23 -14.92 19.08
CA TRP A 73 -1.51 -15.43 19.56
C TRP A 73 -1.39 -16.61 20.53
N LYS A 74 -0.18 -16.89 21.05
CA LYS A 74 -0.04 -17.73 22.25
C LYS A 74 -0.70 -17.11 23.49
N ILE A 75 -0.92 -15.78 23.48
CA ILE A 75 -1.63 -15.06 24.55
C ILE A 75 -3.09 -15.52 24.69
N ASN A 76 -3.79 -15.70 23.56
CA ASN A 76 -5.15 -16.23 23.54
C ASN A 76 -5.30 -17.26 22.39
N PRO A 77 -5.36 -18.57 22.70
CA PRO A 77 -5.42 -19.60 21.69
C PRO A 77 -6.69 -19.55 20.82
N LEU A 78 -7.80 -18.96 21.29
CA LEU A 78 -9.01 -18.76 20.50
C LEU A 78 -8.77 -17.82 19.31
N LEU A 79 -7.83 -16.89 19.44
CA LEU A 79 -7.52 -15.88 18.42
C LEU A 79 -6.38 -16.31 17.48
N ARG A 80 -5.89 -17.56 17.57
CA ARG A 80 -4.83 -18.07 16.67
C ARG A 80 -5.18 -17.96 15.19
N GLY A 81 -6.47 -18.03 14.85
CA GLY A 81 -6.94 -17.85 13.48
C GLY A 81 -6.52 -16.51 12.85
N ILE A 82 -6.39 -15.44 13.65
CA ILE A 82 -5.98 -14.12 13.18
C ILE A 82 -4.54 -14.15 12.63
N GLY A 83 -3.64 -14.91 13.28
CA GLY A 83 -2.27 -15.06 12.82
C GLY A 83 -2.18 -15.76 11.45
N TYR A 84 -2.95 -16.83 11.26
CA TYR A 84 -3.02 -17.53 9.98
C TYR A 84 -3.68 -16.68 8.88
N ALA A 85 -4.75 -15.95 9.21
CA ALA A 85 -5.41 -15.03 8.28
C ALA A 85 -4.48 -13.88 7.85
N SER A 86 -3.70 -13.33 8.78
CA SER A 86 -2.68 -12.31 8.48
C SER A 86 -1.61 -12.85 7.56
N LEU A 87 -1.09 -14.06 7.80
CA LEU A 87 -0.11 -14.70 6.92
C LEU A 87 -0.67 -14.95 5.51
N ALA A 88 -1.88 -15.48 5.40
CA ALA A 88 -2.54 -15.71 4.12
C ALA A 88 -2.74 -14.40 3.35
N THR A 89 -3.23 -13.36 4.01
CA THR A 89 -3.43 -12.03 3.41
C THR A 89 -2.12 -11.43 2.91
N ASN A 90 -1.04 -11.53 3.70
CA ASN A 90 0.29 -11.09 3.29
C ASN A 90 0.83 -11.86 2.08
N CYS A 91 0.54 -13.17 1.98
CA CYS A 91 0.91 -13.98 0.82
C CYS A 91 0.22 -13.48 -0.46
N PHE A 92 -1.10 -13.28 -0.42
CA PHE A 92 -1.85 -12.73 -1.56
C PHE A 92 -1.39 -11.32 -1.93
N LEU A 93 -1.11 -10.49 -0.92
CA LEU A 93 -0.59 -9.14 -1.13
C LEU A 93 0.76 -9.18 -1.85
N ALA A 94 1.67 -10.05 -1.42
CA ALA A 94 2.98 -10.20 -2.04
C ALA A 94 2.87 -10.64 -3.51
N LEU A 95 1.98 -11.58 -3.84
CA LEU A 95 1.80 -12.03 -5.22
C LEU A 95 1.33 -10.90 -6.14
N TYR A 96 0.34 -10.11 -5.70
CA TYR A 96 -0.23 -9.04 -6.52
C TYR A 96 0.63 -7.78 -6.57
N TYR A 97 1.19 -7.33 -5.43
CA TYR A 97 1.97 -6.08 -5.38
C TYR A 97 3.29 -6.17 -6.14
N ASN A 98 3.95 -7.34 -6.19
CA ASN A 98 5.17 -7.50 -6.98
C ASN A 98 4.91 -7.27 -8.49
N VAL A 99 3.74 -7.69 -9.00
CA VAL A 99 3.35 -7.44 -10.39
C VAL A 99 3.14 -5.94 -10.64
N LEU A 100 2.50 -5.22 -9.71
CA LEU A 100 2.37 -3.77 -9.81
C LEU A 100 3.71 -3.05 -9.83
N ILE A 101 4.64 -3.47 -8.96
CA ILE A 101 6.01 -2.92 -8.94
C ILE A 101 6.71 -3.19 -10.27
N ALA A 102 6.55 -4.39 -10.84
CA ALA A 102 7.10 -4.73 -12.15
C ALA A 102 6.54 -3.81 -13.27
N TYR A 103 5.24 -3.50 -13.25
CA TYR A 103 4.67 -2.51 -14.18
C TYR A 103 5.28 -1.12 -13.98
N CYS A 104 5.41 -0.64 -12.75
CA CYS A 104 6.05 0.65 -12.48
C CYS A 104 7.50 0.69 -13.01
N PHE A 105 8.27 -0.38 -12.81
CA PHE A 105 9.63 -0.48 -13.37
C PHE A 105 9.64 -0.51 -14.90
N TYR A 106 8.71 -1.25 -15.51
CA TYR A 106 8.57 -1.28 -16.97
C TYR A 106 8.30 0.11 -17.54
N TYR A 107 7.30 0.82 -16.99
CA TYR A 107 6.96 2.18 -17.41
C TYR A 107 8.08 3.19 -17.10
N LEU A 108 8.82 3.02 -16.00
CA LEU A 108 9.98 3.84 -15.69
C LEU A 108 11.07 3.71 -16.76
N VAL A 109 11.42 2.48 -17.13
CA VAL A 109 12.44 2.22 -18.17
C VAL A 109 11.96 2.73 -19.53
N ALA A 110 10.69 2.48 -19.88
CA ALA A 110 10.08 2.98 -21.11
C ALA A 110 10.02 4.52 -21.18
N SER A 111 10.08 5.22 -20.04
CA SER A 111 10.07 6.68 -19.97
C SER A 111 11.42 7.32 -20.29
N PHE A 112 12.52 6.56 -20.40
CA PHE A 112 13.83 7.11 -20.77
C PHE A 112 13.99 7.37 -22.28
N GLN A 113 12.92 7.25 -23.06
CA GLN A 113 12.89 7.57 -24.49
C GLN A 113 12.55 9.06 -24.70
N LEU A 114 13.08 9.68 -25.77
CA LEU A 114 12.82 11.09 -26.09
C LEU A 114 11.33 11.36 -26.36
N ILE A 115 10.65 10.40 -26.97
CA ILE A 115 9.19 10.39 -27.17
C ILE A 115 8.68 9.14 -26.47
N VAL A 116 7.81 9.31 -25.48
CA VAL A 116 7.23 8.20 -24.73
C VAL A 116 6.25 7.41 -25.60
N PRO A 117 6.21 6.07 -25.50
CA PRO A 117 5.48 5.23 -26.45
C PRO A 117 3.95 5.41 -26.39
N TRP A 118 3.41 5.84 -25.25
CA TRP A 118 1.98 6.15 -25.08
C TRP A 118 1.58 7.57 -25.53
N SER A 119 2.48 8.33 -26.15
CA SER A 119 2.17 9.68 -26.66
C SER A 119 1.55 9.70 -28.05
N THR A 120 1.70 8.64 -28.84
CA THR A 120 1.25 8.59 -30.25
C THR A 120 0.43 7.33 -30.55
N CYS A 121 -0.45 7.44 -31.54
CA CYS A 121 -1.25 6.31 -32.02
C CYS A 121 -0.56 5.46 -33.10
N GLY A 122 0.71 5.72 -33.45
CA GLY A 122 1.45 5.02 -34.52
C GLY A 122 2.13 3.69 -34.15
N ASN A 123 1.84 3.10 -32.99
CA ASN A 123 2.49 1.87 -32.54
C ASN A 123 1.81 0.59 -33.07
N TRP A 124 2.57 -0.52 -33.12
CA TRP A 124 2.07 -1.82 -33.60
C TRP A 124 0.96 -2.44 -32.74
N TRP A 125 0.84 -2.04 -31.47
CA TRP A 125 -0.20 -2.52 -30.55
C TRP A 125 -1.48 -1.68 -30.58
N ASN A 126 -1.50 -0.58 -31.33
CA ASN A 126 -2.66 0.31 -31.38
C ASN A 126 -3.75 -0.24 -32.32
N THR A 127 -4.99 0.17 -32.06
CA THR A 127 -6.15 -0.19 -32.87
C THR A 127 -6.62 1.01 -33.72
N ALA A 128 -7.50 0.76 -34.70
CA ALA A 128 -8.08 1.80 -35.56
C ALA A 128 -8.90 2.88 -34.79
N LEU A 129 -9.22 2.63 -33.52
CA LEU A 129 -9.94 3.56 -32.64
C LEU A 129 -9.01 4.49 -31.84
N CYS A 130 -7.69 4.31 -31.93
CA CYS A 130 -6.74 5.17 -31.24
C CYS A 130 -6.78 6.59 -31.82
N THR A 131 -7.02 7.58 -30.97
CA THR A 131 -6.96 9.00 -31.31
C THR A 131 -5.98 9.68 -30.37
N ASP A 132 -4.99 10.39 -30.91
CA ASP A 132 -4.08 11.22 -30.12
C ASP A 132 -4.55 12.68 -30.12
N GLN A 133 -4.17 13.43 -29.07
CA GLN A 133 -4.62 14.82 -28.88
C GLN A 133 -4.00 15.82 -29.86
N LYS A 134 -3.20 15.37 -30.84
CA LYS A 134 -2.58 16.22 -31.87
C LYS A 134 -3.45 16.36 -33.12
N MET A 135 -4.77 16.53 -32.94
CA MET A 135 -5.65 17.12 -33.96
C MET A 135 -5.85 18.60 -33.67
#